data_AF-A0A7C2WR09-F1
#
_entry.id   AF-A0A7C2WR09-F1
#
_cell.length_a   1.000
_cell.length_b   1.000
_cell.length_c   1.000
_cell.angle_alpha   90.00
_cell.angle_beta   90.00
_cell.angle_gamma   90.00
#
_symmetry.space_group_name_H-M   'P 1'
#
loop_
_entity.id
_entity.type
_entity.pdbx_description
1 polymer ?
#
loop_
_entity_poly.entity_id
_entity_poly.type
_entity_poly.pdbx_seq_one_letter_code
_entity_poly.pdbx_strand_id
1 'polypeptide(L)' 'MKKKVKEEFDRVQGSGFAACYDGKTIATARSFETLANKPKVRELLGNKKLVIKHTIPEGMIAVY' A
#
# COMPACT_ATOMS: atom_id res chain seq x y z
N MET A 1 24.76 -4.25 -17.47
CA MET A 1 23.56 -3.54 -17.01
C MET A 1 22.38 -4.50 -16.97
N LYS A 2 21.96 -4.98 -15.79
CA LYS A 2 20.63 -5.59 -15.59
C LYS A 2 20.39 -5.80 -14.08
N LYS A 3 19.23 -5.31 -13.64
CA LYS A 3 18.41 -5.78 -12.51
C LYS A 3 18.97 -5.59 -11.09
N LYS A 4 18.55 -4.48 -10.44
CA LYS A 4 18.28 -4.40 -9.00
C LYS A 4 17.03 -3.55 -8.77
N VAL A 5 15.87 -4.11 -9.09
CA VAL A 5 14.56 -3.58 -8.63
C VAL A 5 13.72 -4.79 -8.24
N LYS A 6 14.21 -5.55 -7.26
CA LYS A 6 13.46 -6.68 -6.72
C LYS A 6 14.00 -7.04 -5.34
N GLU A 7 13.99 -6.11 -4.40
CA GLU A 7 14.31 -6.45 -3.01
C GLU A 7 13.88 -5.32 -2.06
N GLU A 8 12.58 -5.04 -2.00
CA GLU A 8 11.99 -4.38 -0.81
C GLU A 8 10.51 -4.74 -0.62
N PHE A 9 10.13 -5.98 -0.97
CA PHE A 9 8.78 -6.51 -0.73
C PHE A 9 8.77 -7.79 0.12
N ASP A 10 9.92 -8.18 0.70
CA ASP A 10 10.07 -9.44 1.45
C ASP A 10 10.08 -9.28 2.98
N ARG A 11 9.64 -8.11 3.50
CA ARG A 11 9.60 -7.84 4.94
C ARG A 11 8.26 -7.38 5.50
N VAL A 12 7.18 -7.51 4.74
CA VAL A 12 5.82 -7.32 5.27
C VAL A 12 5.13 -8.68 5.34
N GLN A 13 5.67 -9.54 6.20
CA GLN A 13 5.11 -10.86 6.53
C GLN A 13 3.91 -10.73 7.49
N GLY A 14 3.05 -9.74 7.27
CA GLY A 14 1.87 -9.47 8.08
C GLY A 14 0.82 -8.80 7.22
N SER A 15 -0.34 -9.42 7.15
CA SER A 15 -1.61 -8.84 6.67
C SER A 15 -1.65 -7.32 6.89
N GLY A 16 -1.77 -6.55 5.80
CA GLY A 16 -1.64 -5.09 5.89
C GLY A 16 -2.13 -4.36 4.65
N PHE A 17 -2.46 -3.09 4.84
CA PHE A 17 -2.91 -2.15 3.82
C PHE A 17 -1.74 -1.29 3.33
N ALA A 18 -1.69 -1.04 2.03
CA ALA A 18 -0.74 -0.16 1.38
C ALA A 18 -1.48 0.90 0.55
N ALA A 19 -1.23 2.17 0.84
CA ALA A 19 -1.68 3.30 0.02
C ALA A 19 -0.65 3.56 -1.08
N CYS A 20 -1.10 3.51 -2.33
CA CYS A 20 -0.31 3.86 -3.51
C CYS A 20 -0.88 5.11 -4.15
N TYR A 21 -0.04 6.10 -4.44
CA TYR A 21 -0.43 7.30 -5.16
C TYR A 21 0.46 7.43 -6.40
N ASP A 22 -0.17 7.59 -7.57
CA ASP A 22 0.52 7.72 -8.86
C ASP A 22 1.53 6.57 -9.10
N GLY A 23 1.13 5.35 -8.74
CA GLY A 23 1.94 4.13 -8.89
C GLY A 23 3.04 3.93 -7.83
N LYS A 24 3.20 4.84 -6.86
CA LYS A 24 4.19 4.72 -5.77
C LYS A 24 3.52 4.47 -4.43
N THR A 25 4.05 3.54 -3.63
CA THR A 25 3.59 3.33 -2.26
C THR A 25 4.01 4.51 -1.39
N ILE A 26 3.04 5.20 -0.81
CA ILE A 26 3.26 6.38 0.04
C ILE A 26 3.10 6.06 1.52
N ALA A 27 2.38 4.99 1.86
CA ALA A 27 2.18 4.54 3.22
C ALA A 27 1.76 3.08 3.29
N THR A 28 2.11 2.41 4.39
CA THR A 28 1.58 1.10 4.77
C THR A 28 1.07 1.14 6.21
N ALA A 29 0.12 0.27 6.54
CA ALA A 29 -0.39 0.06 7.90
C ALA A 29 -0.98 -1.34 8.04
N ARG A 30 -1.25 -1.80 9.27
CA ARG A 30 -1.89 -3.10 9.53
C ARG A 30 -3.41 -3.09 9.35
N SER A 31 -4.03 -1.90 9.36
CA SER A 31 -5.48 -1.74 9.23
C SER A 31 -5.81 -0.53 8.35
N PHE A 32 -6.96 -0.56 7.68
CA PHE A 32 -7.43 0.53 6.83
C PHE A 32 -7.57 1.84 7.60
N GLU A 33 -8.21 1.83 8.78
CA GLU A 33 -8.37 3.04 9.60
C GLU A 33 -7.03 3.69 9.95
N THR A 34 -6.04 2.88 10.32
CA THR A 34 -4.69 3.39 10.61
C THR A 34 -4.02 3.97 9.37
N LEU A 35 -4.27 3.39 8.19
CA LEU A 35 -3.75 3.91 6.93
C LEU A 35 -4.44 5.23 6.54
N ALA A 36 -5.77 5.26 6.59
CA ALA A 36 -6.60 6.41 6.21
C ALA A 36 -6.38 7.63 7.12
N ASN A 37 -6.04 7.41 8.40
CA ASN A 37 -5.73 8.48 9.34
C ASN A 37 -4.31 9.04 9.21
N LYS A 38 -3.43 8.45 8.37
CA LYS A 38 -2.10 9.04 8.13
C LYS A 38 -2.27 10.35 7.38
N PRO A 39 -1.58 11.45 7.77
CA PRO A 39 -1.74 12.77 7.16
C PRO A 39 -1.68 12.73 5.63
N LYS A 40 -0.63 12.10 5.10
CA LYS A 40 -0.39 11.95 3.65
C LYS A 40 -1.48 11.17 2.91
N VAL A 41 -2.12 10.21 3.56
CA VAL A 41 -3.19 9.41 2.94
C VAL A 41 -4.50 10.18 3.04
N ARG A 42 -4.77 10.79 4.21
CA ARG A 42 -5.99 11.55 4.49
C ARG A 42 -6.18 12.71 3.51
N GLU A 43 -5.11 13.42 3.18
CA GLU A 43 -5.12 14.52 2.20
C GLU A 43 -5.39 14.04 0.76
N LEU A 44 -5.18 12.76 0.48
CA LEU A 44 -5.35 12.14 -0.84
C LEU A 44 -6.63 11.30 -0.95
N LEU A 45 -7.41 11.16 0.13
CA LEU A 45 -8.68 10.43 0.09
C LEU A 45 -9.66 11.12 -0.87
N GLY A 46 -10.28 10.33 -1.75
CA GLY A 46 -11.13 10.83 -2.85
C GLY A 46 -10.39 11.19 -4.13
N ASN A 47 -9.05 11.17 -4.14
CA ASN A 47 -8.27 11.33 -5.36
C ASN A 47 -8.25 10.03 -6.16
N LYS A 48 -8.66 10.09 -7.45
CA LYS A 48 -8.70 8.91 -8.35
C LYS A 48 -7.35 8.23 -8.56
N LYS A 49 -6.25 8.91 -8.25
CA LYS A 49 -4.88 8.37 -8.34
C LYS A 49 -4.42 7.67 -7.07
N LEU A 50 -5.16 7.77 -5.97
CA LEU A 50 -4.92 7.02 -4.75
C LEU A 50 -5.57 5.64 -4.88
N VAL A 51 -4.79 4.60 -4.66
CA VAL A 51 -5.22 3.20 -4.68
C VAL A 51 -4.84 2.57 -3.36
N ILE A 52 -5.79 1.92 -2.69
CA ILE A 52 -5.51 1.20 -1.44
C ILE A 52 -5.53 -0.29 -1.73
N LYS A 53 -4.38 -0.93 -1.51
CA LYS A 53 -4.19 -2.37 -1.69
C LYS A 53 -4.22 -3.05 -0.33
N HIS A 54 -5.01 -4.09 -0.18
CA HIS A 54 -4.96 -4.97 0.99
C HIS A 54 -4.16 -6.24 0.64
N THR A 55 -3.12 -6.51 1.42
CA THR A 55 -2.29 -7.72 1.29
C THR A 55 -2.81 -8.75 2.28
N ILE A 56 -3.49 -9.79 1.78
CA ILE A 56 -3.97 -10.92 2.58
C ILE A 56 -2.91 -12.03 2.50
N PRO A 57 -2.54 -12.69 3.62
CA PRO A 57 -1.48 -13.71 3.67
C PRO A 57 -1.72 -14.99 2.83
N GLU A 58 -2.79 -15.07 2.03
CA GLU A 58 -3.07 -16.20 1.13
C GLU A 58 -3.20 -15.77 -0.35
N GLY A 59 -2.42 -14.80 -0.80
CA GLY A 59 -2.20 -14.57 -2.24
C GLY A 59 -3.33 -13.85 -2.98
N MET A 60 -4.29 -13.23 -2.29
CA MET A 60 -5.30 -12.35 -2.90
C MET A 60 -5.01 -10.87 -2.59
N ILE A 61 -4.94 -10.05 -3.64
CA ILE A 61 -4.85 -8.59 -3.56
C ILE A 61 -6.24 -8.03 -3.83
N ALA A 62 -6.88 -7.45 -2.81
CA ALA A 62 -8.09 -6.65 -3.01
C ALA A 62 -7.70 -5.19 -3.29
N VAL A 63 -8.22 -4.64 -4.38
CA VAL A 63 -8.02 -3.25 -4.80
C VAL A 63 -9.34 -2.50 -4.56
N TYR A 64 -9.32 -1.53 -3.64
CA TYR A 64 -10.45 -0.64 -3.34
C TYR A 64 -10.18 0.76 -3.89
#